data_AF-A0A8S3QUM4-F1
#
_entry.id   AF-A0A8S3QUM4-F1
#
_cell.length_a   1.000
_cell.length_b   1.000
_cell.length_c   1.000
_cell.angle_alpha   90.00
_cell.angle_beta   90.00
_cell.angle_gamma   90.00
#
_symmetry.space_group_name_H-M   'P 1'
#
loop_
_entity.id
_entity.type
_entity.pdbx_description
1 polymer ?
#
loop_
_entity_poly.entity_id
_entity_poly.type
_entity_poly.pdbx_seq_one_letter_code
_entity_poly.pdbx_strand_id
1 'polypeptide(L)'
;MERNDTYGKVPEKIQRQTRSCLKRCWKNGKIRLHIHCIQTLTQPYMFLCFIIPRLFEEYDSWTQYWLKLMFMFLVVQTLMNYFCTLFYSTNIIKTRDNPTVQMKERWENPPEYFESYNANQPLTNGNAKHLMNCPQDESGLPWKYCDECDFYIPPRAHHCYVCRTCILKHDHHCYFVGTCIGFKNQRYFFVLNLYASLLGCISFYSTIKYLQYFYWPTAYSWTNFFPPLAIFRWCYGAEDLNINTILLLLQLYNELLYGVFGIIYFTHHS
;
A
#
# COMPACT_ATOMS: atom_id res chain seq x y z
N MET A 1 24.91 18.86 -40.96
CA MET A 1 24.76 18.86 -39.49
C MET A 1 23.74 17.81 -39.12
N GLU A 2 24.20 16.57 -38.90
CA GLU A 2 23.35 15.48 -38.42
C GLU A 2 23.00 15.71 -36.95
N ARG A 3 21.71 15.75 -36.65
CA ARG A 3 21.16 15.74 -35.29
C ARG A 3 21.30 14.32 -34.76
N ASN A 4 22.27 14.08 -33.88
CA ASN A 4 22.37 12.83 -33.14
C ASN A 4 21.26 12.79 -32.07
N ASP A 5 20.08 12.32 -32.49
CA ASP A 5 18.97 11.98 -31.61
C ASP A 5 19.26 10.66 -30.88
N THR A 6 20.14 10.69 -29.88
CA THR A 6 20.36 9.54 -28.97
C THR A 6 19.42 9.54 -27.75
N TYR A 7 18.48 10.49 -27.67
CA TYR A 7 17.60 10.66 -26.53
C TYR A 7 16.16 10.23 -26.85
N GLY A 8 15.94 8.92 -26.82
CA GLY A 8 14.63 8.35 -27.13
C GLY A 8 14.39 6.92 -26.68
N LYS A 9 15.16 6.41 -25.71
CA LYS A 9 14.88 5.10 -25.10
C LYS A 9 15.04 5.19 -23.60
N VAL A 10 13.94 4.96 -22.86
CA VAL A 10 14.04 4.52 -21.47
C VAL A 10 15.00 3.33 -21.46
N PRO A 11 16.11 3.37 -20.69
CA PRO A 11 17.04 2.25 -20.66
C PRO A 11 16.26 0.97 -20.37
N GLU A 12 16.41 -0.05 -21.22
CA GLU A 12 15.66 -1.30 -21.15
C GLU A 12 15.73 -1.95 -19.76
N LYS A 13 16.81 -1.65 -19.01
CA LYS A 13 17.06 -2.01 -17.61
C LYS A 13 15.98 -1.48 -16.65
N ILE A 14 15.52 -0.23 -16.82
CA ILE A 14 14.53 0.45 -15.95
C ILE A 14 13.10 -0.07 -16.23
N GLN A 15 12.74 -0.28 -17.50
CA GLN A 15 11.46 -0.90 -17.86
C GLN A 15 11.39 -2.39 -17.46
N ARG A 16 12.53 -3.11 -17.49
CA ARG A 16 12.62 -4.48 -16.96
C ARG A 16 12.48 -4.52 -15.43
N GLN A 17 12.98 -3.51 -14.71
CA GLN A 17 12.95 -3.45 -13.23
C GLN A 17 11.53 -3.24 -12.65
N THR A 18 10.70 -2.36 -13.22
CA THR A 18 9.32 -2.15 -12.75
C THR A 18 8.43 -3.38 -12.94
N ARG A 19 8.54 -4.06 -14.09
CA ARG A 19 7.90 -5.37 -14.33
C ARG A 19 8.45 -6.45 -13.39
N SER A 20 9.71 -6.34 -12.95
CA SER A 20 10.32 -7.30 -12.03
C SER A 20 9.77 -7.19 -10.60
N CYS A 21 9.45 -5.98 -10.11
CA CYS A 21 8.88 -5.79 -8.77
C CYS A 21 7.48 -6.40 -8.68
N LEU A 22 6.59 -6.06 -9.63
CA LEU A 22 5.24 -6.62 -9.65
C LEU A 22 5.28 -8.15 -9.83
N LYS A 23 6.17 -8.67 -10.70
CA LYS A 23 6.37 -10.13 -10.85
C LYS A 23 6.99 -10.79 -9.62
N ARG A 24 7.85 -10.11 -8.85
CA ARG A 24 8.53 -10.65 -7.66
C ARG A 24 7.59 -10.65 -6.45
N CYS A 25 6.82 -9.57 -6.26
CA CYS A 25 5.72 -9.51 -5.31
C CYS A 25 4.61 -10.50 -5.69
N TRP A 26 4.26 -10.64 -6.97
CA TRP A 26 3.31 -11.66 -7.44
C TRP A 26 3.82 -13.06 -7.15
N LYS A 27 5.08 -13.38 -7.50
CA LYS A 27 5.65 -14.72 -7.29
C LYS A 27 5.62 -15.14 -5.81
N ASN A 28 5.84 -14.20 -4.89
CA ASN A 28 5.79 -14.44 -3.44
C ASN A 28 4.39 -14.28 -2.83
N GLY A 29 3.47 -13.63 -3.55
CA GLY A 29 2.14 -13.23 -3.05
C GLY A 29 0.97 -14.00 -3.66
N LYS A 30 1.20 -15.06 -4.47
CA LYS A 30 0.13 -15.81 -5.15
C LYS A 30 -1.01 -16.24 -4.21
N ILE A 31 -0.67 -16.82 -3.06
CA ILE A 31 -1.66 -17.25 -2.06
C ILE A 31 -2.45 -16.06 -1.50
N ARG A 32 -1.76 -14.96 -1.15
CA ARG A 32 -2.41 -13.74 -0.64
C ARG A 32 -3.35 -13.13 -1.68
N LEU A 33 -2.95 -13.11 -2.95
CA LEU A 33 -3.78 -12.63 -4.05
C LEU A 33 -5.06 -13.46 -4.21
N HIS A 34 -4.97 -14.79 -4.15
CA HIS A 34 -6.16 -15.65 -4.24
C HIS A 34 -7.12 -15.42 -3.08
N ILE A 35 -6.62 -15.33 -1.83
CA ILE A 35 -7.44 -15.05 -0.65
C ILE A 35 -8.12 -13.67 -0.77
N HIS A 36 -7.37 -12.65 -1.20
CA HIS A 36 -7.95 -11.32 -1.43
C HIS A 36 -9.01 -11.33 -2.53
N CYS A 37 -8.78 -11.99 -3.67
CA CYS A 37 -9.77 -12.07 -4.73
C CYS A 37 -11.06 -12.76 -4.28
N ILE A 38 -10.94 -13.86 -3.52
CA ILE A 38 -12.10 -14.55 -2.94
C ILE A 38 -12.83 -13.62 -1.97
N GLN A 39 -12.13 -12.93 -1.08
CA GLN A 39 -12.73 -11.97 -0.14
C GLN A 39 -13.45 -10.83 -0.87
N THR A 40 -12.80 -10.21 -1.86
CA THR A 40 -13.35 -9.07 -2.61
C THR A 40 -14.61 -9.43 -3.41
N LEU A 41 -14.78 -10.70 -3.80
CA LEU A 41 -15.99 -11.17 -4.49
C LEU A 41 -17.06 -11.67 -3.52
N THR A 42 -16.68 -12.43 -2.51
CA THR A 42 -17.63 -13.06 -1.59
C THR A 42 -18.20 -12.06 -0.59
N GLN A 43 -17.44 -11.06 -0.16
CA GLN A 43 -17.91 -10.05 0.81
C GLN A 43 -19.10 -9.23 0.28
N PRO A 44 -19.06 -8.61 -0.92
CA PRO A 44 -20.22 -7.93 -1.45
C PRO A 44 -21.38 -8.88 -1.73
N TYR A 45 -21.11 -10.10 -2.18
CA TYR A 45 -22.17 -11.10 -2.37
C TYR A 45 -22.92 -11.38 -1.06
N MET A 46 -22.20 -11.67 0.03
CA MET A 46 -22.80 -11.92 1.35
C MET A 46 -23.56 -10.70 1.86
N PHE A 47 -23.00 -9.50 1.68
CA PHE A 47 -23.62 -8.28 2.16
C PHE A 47 -24.94 -7.96 1.44
N LEU A 48 -24.94 -8.04 0.11
CA LEU A 48 -26.08 -7.65 -0.71
C LEU A 48 -27.21 -8.69 -0.70
N CYS A 49 -26.87 -9.98 -0.62
CA CYS A 49 -27.84 -11.07 -0.74
C CYS A 49 -28.34 -11.61 0.60
N PHE A 50 -27.55 -11.47 1.67
CA PHE A 50 -27.89 -12.08 2.98
C PHE A 50 -27.96 -11.06 4.10
N ILE A 51 -26.90 -10.26 4.31
CA ILE A 51 -26.83 -9.37 5.47
C ILE A 51 -27.87 -8.26 5.37
N ILE A 52 -27.85 -7.46 4.29
CA ILE A 52 -28.80 -6.35 4.17
C ILE A 52 -30.26 -6.84 4.14
N PRO A 53 -30.64 -7.83 3.30
CA PRO A 53 -32.04 -8.25 3.20
C PRO A 53 -32.61 -8.85 4.48
N ARG A 54 -31.80 -9.56 5.28
CA ARG A 54 -32.27 -10.21 6.50
C ARG A 54 -32.11 -9.36 7.75
N LEU A 55 -30.95 -8.72 7.93
CA LEU A 55 -30.69 -7.92 9.14
C LEU A 55 -31.55 -6.65 9.18
N PHE A 56 -32.00 -6.18 8.01
CA PHE A 56 -32.85 -5.00 7.88
C PHE A 56 -34.21 -5.36 7.25
N GLU A 57 -34.72 -6.56 7.53
CA GLU A 57 -36.00 -7.03 6.97
C GLU A 57 -37.21 -6.20 7.43
N GLU A 58 -37.12 -5.59 8.62
CA GLU A 58 -38.15 -4.69 9.17
C GLU A 58 -38.22 -3.35 8.44
N TYR A 59 -37.18 -2.98 7.68
CA TYR A 59 -37.13 -1.74 6.92
C TYR A 59 -37.74 -1.90 5.54
N ASP A 60 -38.30 -0.80 5.02
CA ASP A 60 -38.89 -0.76 3.69
C ASP A 60 -37.86 -1.04 2.57
N SER A 61 -38.37 -1.41 1.40
CA SER A 61 -37.54 -1.80 0.26
C SER A 61 -36.65 -0.66 -0.27
N TRP A 62 -37.06 0.61 -0.13
CA TRP A 62 -36.23 1.75 -0.53
C TRP A 62 -35.04 1.92 0.41
N THR A 63 -35.26 1.80 1.72
CA THR A 63 -34.17 1.83 2.71
C THR A 63 -33.14 0.73 2.44
N GLN A 64 -33.59 -0.51 2.21
CA GLN A 64 -32.67 -1.61 1.85
C GLN A 64 -31.93 -1.35 0.53
N TYR A 65 -32.59 -0.75 -0.46
CA TYR A 65 -31.95 -0.36 -1.72
C TYR A 65 -30.83 0.66 -1.51
N TRP A 66 -31.07 1.71 -0.73
CA TRP A 66 -30.06 2.72 -0.43
C TRP A 66 -28.89 2.15 0.35
N LEU A 67 -29.13 1.26 1.31
CA LEU A 67 -28.06 0.56 2.02
C LEU A 67 -27.18 -0.25 1.07
N LYS A 68 -27.78 -0.99 0.12
CA LYS A 68 -27.04 -1.73 -0.92
C LYS A 68 -26.23 -0.80 -1.81
N LEU A 69 -26.81 0.33 -2.22
CA LEU A 69 -26.14 1.31 -3.06
C LEU A 69 -24.95 1.97 -2.34
N MET A 70 -25.12 2.37 -1.08
CA MET A 70 -24.03 2.93 -0.27
C MET A 70 -22.91 1.93 -0.04
N PHE A 71 -23.26 0.67 0.24
CA PHE A 71 -22.27 -0.40 0.36
C PHE A 71 -21.49 -0.59 -0.94
N MET A 72 -22.18 -0.66 -2.09
CA MET A 72 -21.52 -0.77 -3.39
C MET A 72 -20.67 0.44 -3.74
N PHE A 73 -21.08 1.64 -3.35
CA PHE A 73 -20.26 2.84 -3.49
C PHE A 73 -18.93 2.70 -2.73
N LEU A 74 -18.95 2.22 -1.48
CA LEU A 74 -17.73 1.97 -0.70
C LEU A 74 -16.82 0.92 -1.36
N VAL A 75 -17.41 -0.16 -1.90
CA VAL A 75 -16.66 -1.19 -2.64
C VAL A 75 -16.00 -0.59 -3.88
N VAL A 76 -16.73 0.17 -4.68
CA VAL A 76 -16.20 0.80 -5.90
C VAL A 76 -15.10 1.82 -5.57
N GLN A 77 -15.29 2.66 -4.55
CA GLN A 77 -14.27 3.62 -4.13
C GLN A 77 -13.00 2.92 -3.64
N THR A 78 -13.15 1.83 -2.88
CA THR A 78 -12.01 1.03 -2.42
C THR A 78 -11.25 0.44 -3.61
N LEU A 79 -11.95 -0.18 -4.56
CA LEU A 79 -11.33 -0.79 -5.74
C LEU A 79 -10.66 0.25 -6.64
N MET A 80 -11.33 1.36 -6.92
CA MET A 80 -10.78 2.43 -7.76
C MET A 80 -9.49 2.99 -7.15
N ASN A 81 -9.48 3.30 -5.85
CA ASN A 81 -8.29 3.83 -5.19
C ASN A 81 -7.19 2.78 -5.05
N TYR A 82 -7.53 1.49 -4.90
CA TYR A 82 -6.58 0.39 -4.97
C TYR A 82 -5.88 0.35 -6.32
N PHE A 83 -6.64 0.37 -7.42
CA PHE A 83 -6.08 0.39 -8.77
C PHE A 83 -5.28 1.65 -9.07
N CYS A 84 -5.76 2.83 -8.66
CA CYS A 84 -5.00 4.06 -8.77
C CYS A 84 -3.67 3.97 -8.01
N THR A 85 -3.67 3.45 -6.79
CA THR A 85 -2.44 3.27 -6.00
C THR A 85 -1.46 2.33 -6.67
N LEU A 86 -1.97 1.23 -7.24
CA LEU A 86 -1.18 0.20 -7.91
C LEU A 86 -0.58 0.67 -9.23
N PHE A 87 -1.36 1.39 -10.06
CA PHE A 87 -0.97 1.74 -11.42
C PHE A 87 -0.32 3.13 -11.56
N TYR A 88 -0.52 4.05 -10.61
CA TYR A 88 0.21 5.32 -10.63
C TYR A 88 1.66 5.10 -10.18
N SER A 89 2.55 4.96 -11.16
CA SER A 89 3.99 4.88 -10.93
C SER A 89 4.53 6.16 -10.28
N THR A 90 5.15 6.03 -9.11
CA THR A 90 5.86 7.12 -8.41
C THR A 90 7.39 7.05 -8.62
N ASN A 91 7.83 6.26 -9.59
CA ASN A 91 9.25 6.09 -9.90
C ASN A 91 9.83 7.37 -10.50
N ILE A 92 11.06 7.69 -10.10
CA ILE A 92 11.82 8.77 -10.72
C ILE A 92 12.41 8.25 -12.02
N ILE A 93 12.11 8.94 -13.11
CA ILE A 93 12.71 8.71 -14.42
C ILE A 93 13.88 9.70 -14.53
N LYS A 94 15.06 9.21 -14.93
CA LYS A 94 16.20 10.08 -15.23
C LYS A 94 15.83 10.97 -16.44
N THR A 95 15.66 12.27 -16.21
CA THR A 95 15.38 13.25 -17.28
C THR A 95 16.64 14.05 -17.62
N ARG A 96 16.57 14.89 -18.66
CA ARG A 96 17.67 15.81 -19.03
C ARG A 96 17.99 16.82 -17.93
N ASP A 97 17.00 17.14 -17.11
CA ASP A 97 17.11 18.12 -16.03
C ASP A 97 17.74 17.51 -14.76
N ASN A 98 17.98 16.19 -14.75
CA ASN A 98 18.75 15.57 -13.69
C ASN A 98 20.20 16.07 -13.75
N PRO A 99 20.79 16.43 -12.60
CA PRO A 99 22.19 16.81 -12.53
C PRO A 99 23.11 15.73 -13.10
N THR A 100 24.10 16.15 -13.90
CA THR A 100 24.97 15.25 -14.65
C THR A 100 26.04 14.58 -13.77
N VAL A 101 26.53 13.44 -14.27
CA VAL A 101 27.49 12.53 -13.61
C VAL A 101 28.91 13.12 -13.49
N GLN A 102 29.18 14.35 -13.96
CA GLN A 102 30.48 15.02 -13.77
C GLN A 102 30.87 15.18 -12.28
N MET A 103 29.94 15.01 -11.34
CA MET A 103 30.27 14.89 -9.92
C MET A 103 30.82 13.51 -9.50
N LYS A 104 30.58 12.41 -10.25
CA LYS A 104 31.08 11.06 -9.90
C LYS A 104 32.61 10.96 -10.02
N GLU A 105 33.19 11.56 -11.06
CA GLU A 105 34.65 11.66 -11.24
C GLU A 105 35.35 12.33 -10.04
N ARG A 106 34.66 13.24 -9.34
CA ARG A 106 35.17 13.89 -8.11
C ARG A 106 35.23 12.95 -6.91
N TRP A 107 34.37 11.94 -6.82
CA TRP A 107 34.36 10.98 -5.72
C TRP A 107 35.34 9.83 -5.95
N GLU A 108 35.57 9.45 -7.21
CA GLU A 108 36.60 8.48 -7.61
C GLU A 108 38.01 9.06 -7.49
N ASN A 109 38.16 10.40 -7.61
CA ASN A 109 39.39 11.14 -7.31
C ASN A 109 39.15 12.14 -6.15
N PRO A 110 39.05 11.65 -4.90
CA PRO A 110 38.89 12.55 -3.76
C PRO A 110 40.14 13.43 -3.61
N PRO A 111 40.00 14.72 -3.25
CA PRO A 111 41.14 15.54 -2.91
C PRO A 111 41.88 14.92 -1.71
N GLU A 112 43.20 15.11 -1.68
CA GLU A 112 44.16 14.45 -0.78
C GLU A 112 43.89 14.67 0.73
N TYR A 113 42.99 15.59 1.08
CA TYR A 113 42.60 15.89 2.45
C TYR A 113 41.07 15.98 2.60
N PHE A 114 40.53 15.15 3.50
CA PHE A 114 39.11 15.19 3.87
C PHE A 114 38.97 15.86 5.24
N GLU A 115 38.57 17.13 5.24
CA GLU A 115 38.39 17.89 6.47
C GLU A 115 37.09 17.43 7.15
N SER A 116 37.19 16.79 8.32
CA SER A 116 36.04 16.22 9.03
C SER A 116 35.07 17.32 9.47
N TYR A 117 33.87 17.33 8.90
CA TYR A 117 32.84 18.32 9.19
C TYR A 117 32.36 18.25 10.65
N ASN A 118 32.48 19.36 11.38
CA ASN A 118 31.98 19.51 12.75
C ASN A 118 30.67 20.33 12.73
N ALA A 119 29.54 19.68 13.06
CA ALA A 119 28.19 20.22 12.91
C ALA A 119 27.87 21.47 13.77
N ASN A 120 28.75 21.81 14.72
CA ASN A 120 28.54 22.92 15.66
C ASN A 120 29.34 24.19 15.30
N GLN A 121 29.99 24.26 14.13
CA GLN A 121 30.72 25.46 13.70
C GLN A 121 29.86 26.38 12.82
N PRO A 122 29.94 27.72 12.99
CA PRO A 122 29.28 28.66 12.10
C PRO A 122 29.84 28.49 10.68
N LEU A 123 28.95 28.48 9.68
CA LEU A 123 29.30 28.41 8.27
C LEU A 123 30.14 29.63 7.87
N THR A 124 31.46 29.49 7.93
CA THR A 124 32.39 30.45 7.32
C THR A 124 32.60 30.07 5.85
N ASN A 125 32.88 31.08 5.01
CA ASN A 125 33.01 30.97 3.56
C ASN A 125 34.01 29.91 3.04
N GLY A 126 34.84 29.35 3.92
CA GLY A 126 35.79 28.26 3.59
C GLY A 126 35.18 26.87 3.67
N ASN A 127 34.47 26.55 4.77
CA ASN A 127 34.00 25.18 5.06
C ASN A 127 32.69 24.83 4.33
N ALA A 128 31.98 25.83 3.81
CA ALA A 128 30.80 25.63 2.96
C ALA A 128 31.15 25.03 1.59
N LYS A 129 32.40 25.18 1.12
CA LYS A 129 32.81 24.75 -0.23
C LYS A 129 32.73 23.25 -0.49
N HIS A 130 32.85 22.42 0.54
CA HIS A 130 32.76 20.95 0.40
C HIS A 130 31.31 20.44 0.32
N LEU A 131 30.33 21.20 0.82
CA LEU A 131 28.89 20.95 0.63
C LEU A 131 28.33 21.70 -0.60
N MET A 132 29.06 22.68 -1.13
CA MET A 132 28.62 23.66 -2.16
C MET A 132 28.42 23.11 -3.57
N ASN A 133 28.79 21.87 -3.89
CA ASN A 133 28.68 21.38 -5.26
C ASN A 133 27.56 20.39 -5.48
N CYS A 134 26.74 20.11 -4.47
CA CYS A 134 25.51 19.37 -4.72
C CYS A 134 24.46 20.30 -5.34
N PRO A 135 23.83 19.92 -6.46
CA PRO A 135 22.65 20.59 -6.98
C PRO A 135 21.66 20.78 -5.85
N GLN A 136 21.15 22.00 -5.70
CA GLN A 136 20.11 22.33 -4.75
C GLN A 136 18.79 22.51 -5.49
N ASP A 137 17.67 22.17 -4.85
CA ASP A 137 16.37 22.60 -5.36
C ASP A 137 16.12 24.09 -5.06
N GLU A 138 15.00 24.63 -5.54
CA GLU A 138 14.61 26.04 -5.33
C GLU A 138 14.49 26.42 -3.83
N SER A 139 14.38 25.44 -2.94
CA SER A 139 14.31 25.62 -1.49
C SER A 139 15.67 25.50 -0.78
N GLY A 140 16.75 25.32 -1.54
CA GLY A 140 18.11 25.16 -1.02
C GLY A 140 18.42 23.76 -0.48
N LEU A 141 17.54 22.78 -0.68
CA LEU A 141 17.77 21.42 -0.20
C LEU A 141 18.71 20.67 -1.16
N PRO A 142 19.75 20.01 -0.64
CA PRO A 142 20.71 19.31 -1.47
C PRO A 142 20.09 18.04 -2.06
N TRP A 143 20.36 17.82 -3.35
CA TRP A 143 20.12 16.53 -3.98
C TRP A 143 21.02 15.46 -3.34
N LYS A 144 20.69 14.19 -3.53
CA LYS A 144 21.52 13.08 -3.04
C LYS A 144 21.94 12.22 -4.22
N TYR A 145 23.12 11.63 -4.17
CA TYR A 145 23.49 10.65 -5.19
C TYR A 145 22.94 9.27 -4.81
N CYS A 146 22.43 8.52 -5.78
CA CYS A 146 22.03 7.13 -5.60
C CYS A 146 22.96 6.20 -6.36
N ASP A 147 23.75 5.41 -5.63
CA ASP A 147 24.74 4.50 -6.22
C ASP A 147 24.10 3.39 -7.06
N GLU A 148 22.98 2.83 -6.59
CA GLU A 148 22.24 1.77 -7.27
C GLU A 148 21.66 2.19 -8.63
N CYS A 149 21.26 3.45 -8.74
CA CYS A 149 20.62 4.00 -9.94
C CYS A 149 21.56 4.85 -10.79
N ASP A 150 22.74 5.23 -10.27
CA ASP A 150 23.77 6.02 -10.95
C ASP A 150 23.25 7.41 -11.41
N PHE A 151 22.53 8.11 -10.53
CA PHE A 151 22.12 9.50 -10.75
C PHE A 151 21.76 10.25 -9.45
N TYR A 152 21.74 11.59 -9.53
CA TYR A 152 21.28 12.47 -8.44
C TYR A 152 19.77 12.44 -8.29
N ILE A 153 19.30 12.06 -7.11
CA ILE A 153 17.89 12.07 -6.72
C ILE A 153 17.54 13.37 -5.99
N PRO A 154 16.34 13.94 -6.23
CA PRO A 154 15.92 15.17 -5.60
C PRO A 154 15.69 15.00 -4.08
N PRO A 155 15.57 16.10 -3.33
CA PRO A 155 15.23 16.05 -1.91
C PRO A 155 13.96 15.25 -1.65
N ARG A 156 13.95 14.48 -0.54
CA ARG A 156 12.88 13.54 -0.13
C ARG A 156 12.69 12.32 -1.04
N ALA A 157 13.49 12.15 -2.08
CA ALA A 157 13.54 10.90 -2.82
C ALA A 157 14.45 9.88 -2.14
N HIS A 158 14.09 8.60 -2.22
CA HIS A 158 14.89 7.50 -1.70
C HIS A 158 14.87 6.31 -2.66
N HIS A 159 15.95 5.53 -2.65
CA HIS A 159 16.00 4.26 -3.37
C HIS A 159 15.24 3.19 -2.59
N CYS A 160 14.27 2.54 -3.23
CA CYS A 160 13.63 1.36 -2.64
C CYS A 160 14.34 0.10 -3.13
N TYR A 161 15.01 -0.62 -2.24
CA TYR A 161 15.73 -1.87 -2.56
C TYR A 161 14.79 -3.01 -3.03
N VAL A 162 13.52 -2.97 -2.62
CA VAL A 162 12.50 -3.94 -3.07
C VAL A 162 12.08 -3.65 -4.51
N CYS A 163 11.70 -2.39 -4.79
CA CYS A 163 11.30 -1.94 -6.14
C CYS A 163 12.52 -1.81 -7.09
N ARG A 164 13.75 -1.71 -6.56
CA ARG A 164 15.03 -1.43 -7.25
C ARG A 164 14.96 -0.19 -8.14
N THR A 165 14.40 0.87 -7.60
CA THR A 165 14.25 2.17 -8.27
C THR A 165 14.13 3.27 -7.23
N CYS A 166 14.52 4.48 -7.63
CA CYS A 166 14.30 5.68 -6.83
C CYS A 166 12.84 6.11 -6.91
N ILE A 167 12.28 6.48 -5.76
CA ILE A 167 10.89 6.88 -5.59
C ILE A 167 10.86 8.33 -5.11
N LEU A 168 10.05 9.16 -5.78
CA LEU A 168 9.88 10.56 -5.40
C LEU A 168 9.02 10.67 -4.14
N LYS A 169 9.44 11.49 -3.17
CA LYS A 169 8.78 11.61 -1.86
C LYS A 169 8.47 10.21 -1.30
N HIS A 170 9.50 9.37 -1.26
CA HIS A 170 9.35 7.98 -0.86
C HIS A 170 8.83 7.91 0.57
N ASP A 171 7.65 7.31 0.72
CA ASP A 171 7.03 7.05 2.01
C ASP A 171 7.52 5.65 2.45
N HIS A 172 6.99 4.61 1.84
CA HIS A 172 7.38 3.22 2.12
C HIS A 172 7.08 2.30 0.93
N HIS A 173 7.65 1.09 0.97
CA HIS A 173 7.20 0.00 0.10
C HIS A 173 6.06 -0.76 0.78
N CYS A 174 4.82 -0.58 0.30
CA CYS A 174 3.67 -1.22 0.90
C CYS A 174 3.55 -2.67 0.42
N TYR A 175 3.79 -3.64 1.32
CA TYR A 175 3.65 -5.07 1.00
C TYR A 175 2.19 -5.51 0.78
N PHE A 176 1.21 -4.78 1.31
CA PHE A 176 -0.22 -5.07 1.11
C PHE A 176 -0.67 -4.73 -0.31
N VAL A 177 -0.29 -3.54 -0.81
CA VAL A 177 -0.62 -3.14 -2.19
C VAL A 177 0.36 -3.75 -3.20
N GLY A 178 1.58 -4.06 -2.76
CA GLY A 178 2.64 -4.63 -3.61
C GLY A 178 3.36 -3.58 -4.46
N THR A 179 3.31 -2.31 -4.07
CA THR A 179 3.98 -1.20 -4.75
C THR A 179 4.57 -0.18 -3.76
N CYS A 180 5.49 0.63 -4.25
CA CYS A 180 6.06 1.75 -3.52
C CYS A 180 5.02 2.90 -3.42
N ILE A 181 4.83 3.43 -2.21
CA ILE A 181 4.02 4.63 -1.95
C ILE A 181 4.93 5.85 -1.98
N GLY A 182 4.54 6.86 -2.75
CA GLY A 182 5.29 8.09 -2.90
C GLY A 182 4.43 9.20 -3.51
N PHE A 183 5.09 10.25 -3.98
CA PHE A 183 4.43 11.51 -4.34
C PHE A 183 3.16 11.35 -5.20
N LYS A 184 3.22 10.54 -6.26
CA LYS A 184 2.13 10.46 -7.26
C LYS A 184 0.94 9.62 -6.80
N ASN A 185 1.16 8.61 -5.96
CA ASN A 185 0.11 7.68 -5.53
C ASN A 185 -0.30 7.82 -4.06
N GLN A 186 0.42 8.62 -3.27
CA GLN A 186 0.16 8.83 -1.84
C GLN A 186 -1.28 9.28 -1.55
N ARG A 187 -1.87 10.17 -2.35
CA ARG A 187 -3.28 10.59 -2.15
C ARG A 187 -4.27 9.44 -2.28
N TYR A 188 -4.06 8.57 -3.26
CA TYR A 188 -4.93 7.42 -3.50
C TYR A 188 -4.75 6.38 -2.41
N PHE A 189 -3.53 6.22 -1.91
CA PHE A 189 -3.25 5.35 -0.78
C PHE A 189 -3.99 5.81 0.49
N PHE A 190 -3.99 7.10 0.81
CA PHE A 190 -4.75 7.62 1.96
C PHE A 190 -6.25 7.38 1.82
N VAL A 191 -6.81 7.71 0.66
CA VAL A 191 -8.25 7.52 0.39
C VAL A 191 -8.63 6.03 0.37
N LEU A 192 -7.76 5.16 -0.16
CA LEU A 192 -7.90 3.71 -0.09
C LEU A 192 -8.02 3.24 1.35
N ASN A 193 -7.08 3.63 2.23
CA ASN A 193 -7.11 3.22 3.64
C ASN A 193 -8.38 3.70 4.35
N LEU A 194 -8.85 4.92 4.06
CA LEU A 194 -10.09 5.45 4.62
C LEU A 194 -11.30 4.60 4.22
N TYR A 195 -11.53 4.38 2.92
CA TYR A 195 -12.68 3.62 2.45
C TYR A 195 -12.60 2.13 2.82
N ALA A 196 -11.41 1.54 2.76
CA ALA A 196 -11.19 0.16 3.20
C ALA A 196 -11.50 -0.01 4.70
N SER A 197 -11.11 0.96 5.54
CA SER A 197 -11.40 0.93 6.99
C SER A 197 -12.90 1.07 7.25
N LEU A 198 -13.59 2.00 6.57
CA LEU A 198 -15.04 2.15 6.70
C LEU A 198 -15.79 0.88 6.25
N LEU A 199 -15.43 0.34 5.09
CA LEU A 199 -16.01 -0.90 4.57
C LEU A 199 -15.76 -2.07 5.51
N GLY A 200 -14.53 -2.21 6.03
CA GLY A 200 -14.15 -3.25 6.99
C GLY A 200 -14.91 -3.15 8.30
N CYS A 201 -15.00 -1.97 8.92
CA CYS A 201 -15.72 -1.78 10.17
C CYS A 201 -17.23 -2.07 10.03
N ILE A 202 -17.86 -1.59 8.95
CA ILE A 202 -19.27 -1.87 8.66
C ILE A 202 -19.47 -3.38 8.44
N SER A 203 -18.59 -4.00 7.65
CA SER A 203 -18.69 -5.43 7.33
C SER A 203 -18.52 -6.31 8.56
N PHE A 204 -17.51 -6.00 9.39
CA PHE A 204 -17.22 -6.70 10.63
C PHE A 204 -18.40 -6.64 11.61
N TYR A 205 -18.90 -5.42 11.88
CA TYR A 205 -20.01 -5.22 12.80
C TYR A 205 -21.30 -5.92 12.33
N SER A 206 -21.69 -5.70 11.07
CA SER A 206 -22.91 -6.31 10.53
C SER A 206 -22.82 -7.82 10.43
N THR A 207 -21.65 -8.38 10.14
CA THR A 207 -21.46 -9.84 10.11
C THR A 207 -21.58 -10.44 11.51
N ILE A 208 -20.99 -9.81 12.54
CA ILE A 208 -21.19 -10.22 13.93
C ILE A 208 -22.68 -10.20 14.27
N LYS A 209 -23.40 -9.12 13.96
CA LYS A 209 -24.83 -9.01 14.25
C LYS A 209 -25.66 -10.04 13.51
N TYR A 210 -25.35 -10.30 12.25
CA TYR A 210 -26.01 -11.32 11.45
C TYR A 210 -25.80 -12.73 12.04
N LEU A 211 -24.55 -13.07 12.39
CA LEU A 211 -24.24 -14.37 12.99
C LEU A 211 -24.87 -14.52 14.38
N GLN A 212 -24.84 -13.47 15.21
CA GLN A 212 -25.50 -13.46 16.52
C GLN A 212 -27.01 -13.68 16.40
N TYR A 213 -27.68 -12.97 15.50
CA TYR A 213 -29.13 -13.01 15.42
C TYR A 213 -29.67 -14.32 14.79
N PHE A 214 -29.06 -14.76 13.69
CA PHE A 214 -29.62 -15.87 12.89
C PHE A 214 -28.99 -17.24 13.18
N TYR A 215 -27.79 -17.30 13.75
CA TYR A 215 -27.07 -18.56 13.94
C TYR A 215 -26.73 -18.82 15.41
N TRP A 216 -26.14 -17.86 16.11
CA TRP A 216 -25.64 -18.03 17.48
C TRP A 216 -26.13 -16.93 18.45
N PRO A 217 -27.41 -16.95 18.86
CA PRO A 217 -27.97 -15.97 19.81
C PRO A 217 -27.28 -15.96 21.18
N THR A 218 -26.71 -17.09 21.60
CA THR A 218 -25.96 -17.21 22.85
C THR A 218 -24.53 -16.65 22.77
N ALA A 219 -24.08 -16.22 21.59
CA ALA A 219 -22.74 -15.67 21.40
C ALA A 219 -22.70 -14.17 21.74
N TYR A 220 -22.45 -13.82 23.00
CA TYR A 220 -22.46 -12.42 23.47
C TYR A 220 -21.23 -11.60 23.08
N SER A 221 -20.11 -12.26 22.76
CA SER A 221 -18.84 -11.63 22.38
C SER A 221 -18.42 -12.02 20.96
N TRP A 222 -17.75 -11.10 20.26
CA TRP A 222 -17.12 -11.36 18.96
C TRP A 222 -16.09 -12.49 19.04
N THR A 223 -15.50 -12.71 20.22
CA THR A 223 -14.52 -13.78 20.44
C THR A 223 -15.12 -15.18 20.29
N ASN A 224 -16.44 -15.32 20.36
CA ASN A 224 -17.12 -16.60 20.12
C ASN A 224 -17.02 -17.05 18.65
N PHE A 225 -16.75 -16.12 17.73
CA PHE A 225 -16.60 -16.40 16.31
C PHE A 225 -15.13 -16.68 15.91
N PHE A 226 -14.22 -16.83 16.87
CA PHE A 226 -12.83 -17.23 16.58
C PHE A 226 -12.80 -18.63 15.93
N PRO A 227 -12.04 -18.85 14.84
CA PRO A 227 -12.10 -20.10 14.09
C PRO A 227 -11.89 -21.38 14.92
N PRO A 228 -10.93 -21.46 15.87
CA PRO A 228 -10.76 -22.66 16.68
C PRO A 228 -11.98 -22.96 17.56
N LEU A 229 -12.62 -21.92 18.10
CA LEU A 229 -13.79 -22.05 18.97
C LEU A 229 -15.05 -22.39 18.16
N ALA A 230 -15.22 -21.78 16.98
CA ALA A 230 -16.32 -22.08 16.07
C ALA A 230 -16.24 -23.52 15.54
N ILE A 231 -15.05 -23.98 15.16
CA ILE A 231 -14.82 -25.38 14.75
C ILE A 231 -15.06 -26.33 15.92
N PHE A 232 -14.57 -25.99 17.12
CA PHE A 232 -14.81 -26.79 18.32
C PHE A 232 -16.31 -26.97 18.57
N ARG A 233 -17.09 -25.90 18.60
CA ARG A 233 -18.55 -25.97 18.85
C ARG A 233 -19.28 -26.81 17.80
N TRP A 234 -18.89 -26.67 16.52
CA TRP A 234 -19.40 -27.52 15.44
C TRP A 234 -19.09 -29.01 15.64
N CYS A 235 -17.85 -29.38 15.99
CA CYS A 235 -17.45 -30.78 16.20
C CYS A 235 -18.24 -31.47 17.33
N TYR A 236 -18.73 -30.71 18.31
CA TYR A 236 -19.56 -31.24 19.41
C TYR A 236 -21.06 -31.18 19.10
N GLY A 237 -21.43 -30.94 17.84
CA GLY A 237 -22.82 -30.93 17.38
C GLY A 237 -23.63 -29.77 17.94
N ALA A 238 -22.98 -28.71 18.43
CA ALA A 238 -23.69 -27.57 18.99
C ALA A 238 -24.30 -26.67 17.88
N GLU A 239 -23.85 -26.80 16.63
CA GLU A 239 -24.08 -25.80 15.58
C GLU A 239 -24.11 -26.43 14.18
N ASP A 240 -24.98 -25.94 13.28
CA ASP A 240 -25.02 -26.34 11.86
C ASP A 240 -24.16 -25.39 11.00
N LEU A 241 -22.97 -25.84 10.56
CA LEU A 241 -22.12 -25.09 9.64
C LEU A 241 -22.57 -25.29 8.18
N ASN A 242 -23.47 -24.43 7.71
CA ASN A 242 -23.74 -24.32 6.28
C ASN A 242 -22.66 -23.47 5.57
N ILE A 243 -22.64 -23.51 4.22
CA ILE A 243 -21.65 -22.79 3.42
C ILE A 243 -21.65 -21.27 3.65
N ASN A 244 -22.82 -20.66 3.92
CA ASN A 244 -22.93 -19.24 4.16
C ASN A 244 -22.26 -18.87 5.50
N THR A 245 -22.52 -19.65 6.56
CA THR A 245 -21.90 -19.46 7.87
C THR A 245 -20.37 -19.60 7.77
N ILE A 246 -19.89 -20.61 7.03
CA ILE A 246 -18.45 -20.80 6.79
C ILE A 246 -17.83 -19.60 6.07
N LEU A 247 -18.49 -19.08 5.02
CA LEU A 247 -18.02 -17.91 4.29
C LEU A 247 -17.96 -16.67 5.18
N LEU A 248 -18.98 -16.43 6.01
CA LEU A 248 -19.02 -15.30 6.95
C LEU A 248 -17.92 -15.39 8.01
N LEU A 249 -17.66 -16.58 8.56
CA LEU A 249 -16.56 -16.81 9.52
C LEU A 249 -15.19 -16.58 8.87
N LEU A 250 -15.00 -17.08 7.65
CA LEU A 250 -13.78 -16.85 6.88
C LEU A 250 -13.56 -15.36 6.62
N GLN A 251 -14.62 -14.63 6.28
CA GLN A 251 -14.58 -13.18 6.07
C GLN A 251 -14.18 -12.45 7.36
N LEU A 252 -14.82 -12.76 8.49
CA LEU A 252 -14.52 -12.17 9.80
C LEU A 252 -13.06 -12.38 10.21
N TYR A 253 -12.56 -13.59 9.96
CA TYR A 253 -11.17 -13.94 10.25
C TYR A 253 -10.19 -13.16 9.37
N ASN A 254 -10.46 -13.08 8.06
CA ASN A 254 -9.64 -12.29 7.15
C ASN A 254 -9.61 -10.80 7.57
N GLU A 255 -10.76 -10.22 7.88
CA GLU A 255 -10.86 -8.82 8.33
C GLU A 255 -10.04 -8.58 9.61
N LEU A 256 -10.12 -9.48 10.58
CA LEU A 256 -9.33 -9.39 11.81
C LEU A 256 -7.82 -9.49 11.52
N LEU A 257 -7.41 -10.45 10.69
CA LEU A 257 -6.01 -10.61 10.31
C LEU A 257 -5.47 -9.36 9.60
N TYR A 258 -6.19 -8.84 8.61
CA TYR A 258 -5.76 -7.65 7.89
C TYR A 258 -5.74 -6.40 8.78
N GLY A 259 -6.70 -6.26 9.69
CA GLY A 259 -6.70 -5.19 10.69
C GLY A 259 -5.47 -5.27 11.60
N VAL A 260 -5.21 -6.43 12.20
CA VAL A 260 -4.06 -6.64 13.11
C VAL A 260 -2.73 -6.47 12.40
N PHE A 261 -2.55 -7.12 11.24
CA PHE A 261 -1.32 -6.97 10.46
C PHE A 261 -1.13 -5.55 9.93
N GLY A 262 -2.22 -4.86 9.57
CA GLY A 262 -2.18 -3.45 9.17
C GLY A 262 -1.66 -2.58 10.30
N ILE A 263 -2.23 -2.70 11.49
CA ILE A 263 -1.81 -1.94 12.67
C ILE A 263 -0.33 -2.21 12.98
N ILE A 264 0.07 -3.48 13.12
CA ILE A 264 1.46 -3.86 13.41
C ILE A 264 2.42 -3.28 12.36
N TYR A 265 2.05 -3.39 11.08
CA TYR A 265 2.89 -2.88 10.01
C TYR A 265 3.09 -1.37 10.10
N PHE A 266 2.02 -0.60 10.30
CA PHE A 266 2.13 0.85 10.39
C PHE A 266 2.76 1.33 11.70
N THR A 267 2.61 0.61 12.82
CA THR A 267 3.26 1.03 14.08
C THR A 267 4.76 0.71 14.13
N HIS A 268 5.23 -0.32 13.41
CA HIS A 268 6.62 -0.75 13.45
C HIS A 268 7.47 -0.31 12.25
N HIS A 269 6.86 0.13 11.16
CA HIS A 269 7.56 0.48 9.91
C HIS A 269 7.24 1.87 9.34
N SER A 270 6.59 2.75 10.12
CA SER A 270 6.46 4.18 9.80
C SER A 270 7.48 5.04 10.53
#